data_AF-A0AAV3RYR6-F1
#
_entry.id   AF-A0AAV3RYR6-F1
#
_cell.length_a   1.000
_cell.length_b   1.000
_cell.length_c   1.000
_cell.angle_alpha   90.00
_cell.angle_beta   90.00
_cell.angle_gamma   90.00
#
_symmetry.space_group_name_H-M   'P 1'
#
loop_
_entity.id
_entity.type
_entity.pdbx_description
1 polymer ?
#
loop_
_entity_poly.entity_id
_entity_poly.type
_entity_poly.pdbx_seq_one_letter_code
_entity_poly.pdbx_strand_id
1 'polypeptide(L)'
;MHMEGRAEIWLHGIMTTNPLQSWHQFTEFLATRFDDLKPTNIISEFNKLSQTSYVSDYIDKFEDIRGFMYCLGRYCDNVYFVSSFIRGLKGG
;
A
#
# COMPACT_ATOMS: atom_id res chain seq x y z
N MET A 1 -18.24 7.16 -9.14
CA MET A 1 -17.14 6.17 -9.12
C MET A 1 -17.09 5.53 -10.49
N HIS A 2 -15.95 5.60 -11.18
CA HIS A 2 -15.81 5.08 -12.55
C HIS A 2 -14.91 3.85 -12.50
N MET A 3 -15.52 2.66 -12.47
CA MET A 3 -14.82 1.40 -12.71
C MET A 3 -15.13 0.96 -14.14
N GLU A 4 -14.13 0.46 -14.85
CA GLU A 4 -14.28 0.01 -16.22
C GLU A 4 -13.74 -1.41 -16.40
N GLY A 5 -14.28 -2.13 -17.37
CA GLY A 5 -13.83 -3.48 -17.72
C GLY A 5 -14.01 -4.48 -16.57
N ARG A 6 -12.96 -5.25 -16.25
CA ARG A 6 -13.04 -6.32 -15.25
C ARG A 6 -13.34 -5.83 -13.83
N ALA A 7 -13.02 -4.57 -13.52
CA ALA A 7 -13.32 -3.98 -12.21
C ALA A 7 -14.83 -3.73 -12.03
N GLU A 8 -15.53 -3.34 -13.09
CA GLU A 8 -16.98 -3.14 -13.08
C GLU A 8 -17.73 -4.46 -12.84
N ILE A 9 -17.34 -5.52 -13.54
CA ILE A 9 -17.93 -6.86 -13.39
C ILE A 9 -17.77 -7.36 -11.94
N TRP A 10 -16.59 -7.17 -11.35
CA TRP A 10 -16.33 -7.53 -9.96
C TRP A 10 -17.21 -6.74 -8.98
N LEU A 11 -17.31 -5.42 -9.14
CA LEU A 11 -18.12 -4.58 -8.28
C LEU A 11 -19.60 -5.00 -8.32
N HIS A 12 -20.11 -5.27 -9.52
CA HIS A 12 -21.48 -5.74 -9.72
C HIS A 12 -21.73 -7.08 -9.01
N GLY A 13 -20.77 -8.01 -9.10
CA GLY A 13 -20.84 -9.31 -8.41
C GLY A 13 -20.86 -9.18 -6.88
N ILE A 14 -20.04 -8.30 -6.31
CA ILE A 14 -20.08 -8.00 -4.87
C ILE A 14 -21.44 -7.43 -4.49
N MET A 15 -21.91 -6.38 -5.18
CA MET A 15 -23.19 -5.74 -4.85
C MET A 15 -24.39 -6.69 -4.94
N THR A 16 -24.33 -7.70 -5.80
CA THR A 16 -25.39 -8.72 -5.97
C THR A 16 -25.44 -9.70 -4.79
N THR A 17 -24.29 -10.00 -4.19
CA THR A 17 -24.16 -11.01 -3.12
C THR A 17 -24.14 -10.39 -1.72
N ASN A 18 -23.66 -9.15 -1.61
CA ASN A 18 -23.57 -8.39 -0.38
C ASN A 18 -23.62 -6.88 -0.71
N PRO A 19 -24.77 -6.22 -0.51
CA PRO A 19 -24.87 -4.79 -0.71
C PRO A 19 -23.88 -4.07 0.20
N LEU A 20 -23.02 -3.24 -0.39
CA LEU A 20 -22.04 -2.45 0.35
C LEU A 20 -22.78 -1.57 1.37
N GLN A 21 -22.48 -1.77 2.65
CA GLN A 21 -23.16 -1.07 3.75
C GLN A 21 -22.53 0.29 4.05
N SER A 22 -21.28 0.50 3.62
CA SER A 22 -20.58 1.77 3.79
C SER A 22 -19.47 1.98 2.77
N TRP A 23 -19.05 3.23 2.62
CA TRP A 23 -17.87 3.58 1.84
C TRP A 23 -16.59 2.93 2.38
N HIS A 24 -16.49 2.77 3.72
CA HIS A 24 -15.36 2.13 4.36
C HIS A 24 -15.24 0.65 3.94
N GLN A 25 -16.34 -0.11 4.04
CA GLN A 25 -16.37 -1.51 3.63
C GLN A 25 -16.01 -1.67 2.14
N PHE A 26 -16.47 -0.73 1.32
CA PHE A 26 -16.14 -0.71 -0.08
C PHE A 26 -14.63 -0.48 -0.34
N THR A 27 -13.99 0.45 0.39
CA THR A 27 -12.54 0.65 0.30
C THR A 27 -11.75 -0.57 0.77
N GLU A 28 -12.23 -1.32 1.77
CA GLU A 28 -11.60 -2.56 2.21
C GLU A 28 -11.67 -3.67 1.15
N PHE A 29 -12.81 -3.81 0.45
CA PHE A 29 -12.94 -4.76 -0.64
C PHE A 29 -12.04 -4.41 -1.83
N LEU A 30 -11.91 -3.12 -2.14
CA LEU A 30 -10.97 -2.65 -3.16
C LEU A 30 -9.53 -3.00 -2.78
N ALA A 31 -9.12 -2.67 -1.56
CA ALA A 31 -7.78 -3.00 -1.07
C ALA A 31 -7.55 -4.52 -1.12
N THR A 32 -8.50 -5.31 -0.65
CA THR A 32 -8.39 -6.78 -0.66
C THR A 32 -8.23 -7.36 -2.08
N ARG A 33 -8.89 -6.75 -3.08
CA ARG A 33 -8.96 -7.31 -4.44
C ARG A 33 -7.86 -6.81 -5.37
N PHE A 34 -7.42 -5.57 -5.18
CA PHE A 34 -6.53 -4.84 -6.09
C PHE A 34 -5.25 -4.34 -5.43
N ASP A 35 -5.16 -4.33 -4.10
CA ASP A 35 -3.91 -4.04 -3.43
C ASP A 35 -3.07 -5.32 -3.38
N ASP A 36 -1.93 -5.31 -4.06
CA ASP A 36 -0.93 -6.38 -3.96
C ASP A 36 -0.28 -6.41 -2.57
N LEU A 37 -0.44 -5.35 -1.78
CA LEU A 37 0.11 -5.19 -0.43
C LEU A 37 -0.94 -5.53 0.62
N LYS A 38 -0.95 -6.78 1.09
CA LYS A 38 -1.72 -7.13 2.31
C LYS A 38 -1.22 -6.26 3.47
N PRO A 39 -2.11 -5.61 4.25
CA PRO A 39 -1.73 -4.74 5.39
C PRO A 39 -0.81 -5.42 6.41
N THR A 40 -0.88 -6.75 6.53
CA THR A 40 -0.02 -7.55 7.41
C THR A 40 1.46 -7.55 7.00
N ASN A 41 1.75 -7.23 5.74
CA ASN A 41 3.09 -7.36 5.18
C ASN A 41 3.81 -6.02 5.02
N ILE A 42 3.12 -4.88 5.19
CA ILE A 42 3.69 -3.55 4.90
C ILE A 42 4.94 -3.24 5.73
N ILE A 43 4.97 -3.65 7.01
CA ILE A 43 6.12 -3.46 7.90
C ILE A 43 7.30 -4.33 7.45
N SER A 44 7.03 -5.53 6.97
CA SER A 44 8.05 -6.45 6.46
C SER A 44 8.65 -5.94 5.16
N GLU A 45 7.79 -5.47 4.24
CA GLU A 45 8.20 -4.83 2.99
C GLU A 45 9.03 -3.58 3.24
N PHE A 46 8.59 -2.70 4.16
CA PHE A 46 9.34 -1.50 4.54
C PHE A 46 10.73 -1.85 5.08
N ASN A 47 10.84 -2.85 5.96
CA ASN A 47 12.12 -3.24 6.55
C ASN A 47 13.10 -3.86 5.54
N LYS A 48 12.59 -4.51 4.49
CA LYS A 48 13.38 -5.15 3.42
C LYS A 48 13.67 -4.22 2.25
N LEU A 49 13.03 -3.05 2.20
CA LEU A 49 13.17 -2.12 1.10
C LEU A 49 14.63 -1.67 0.98
N SER A 50 15.20 -1.88 -0.21
CA SER A 50 16.56 -1.47 -0.55
C SER A 50 16.62 -0.99 -1.99
N GLN A 51 17.55 -0.08 -2.28
CA GLN A 51 17.77 0.46 -3.61
C GLN A 51 18.40 -0.61 -4.50
N THR A 52 17.69 -1.01 -5.55
CA THR A 52 18.18 -1.99 -6.54
C THR A 52 18.58 -1.34 -7.87
N SER A 53 17.99 -0.19 -8.21
CA SER A 53 18.22 0.59 -9.44
C SER A 53 18.59 2.05 -9.11
N TYR A 54 17.85 3.00 -9.69
CA TYR A 54 18.01 4.43 -9.46
C TYR A 54 17.52 4.82 -8.07
N VAL A 55 18.16 5.83 -7.50
CA VAL A 55 17.76 6.41 -6.22
C VAL A 55 16.33 6.96 -6.29
N SER A 56 15.91 7.49 -7.43
CA SER A 56 14.54 7.97 -7.65
C SER A 56 13.49 6.87 -7.43
N ASP A 57 13.69 5.70 -8.05
CA ASP A 57 12.74 4.58 -7.95
C ASP A 57 12.63 4.08 -6.49
N TYR A 58 13.76 4.12 -5.77
CA TYR A 58 13.79 3.78 -4.35
C TYR A 58 13.03 4.81 -3.50
N ILE A 59 13.22 6.11 -3.75
CA ILE A 59 12.52 7.19 -3.05
C ILE A 59 11.01 7.07 -3.25
N ASP A 60 10.57 6.91 -4.50
CA ASP A 60 9.14 6.79 -4.84
C ASP A 60 8.51 5.63 -4.06
N LYS A 61 9.14 4.45 -4.09
CA LYS A 61 8.65 3.27 -3.38
C LYS A 61 8.72 3.40 -1.86
N PHE A 62 9.72 4.11 -1.34
CA PHE A 62 9.84 4.38 0.09
C PHE A 62 8.69 5.26 0.59
N GLU A 63 8.38 6.34 -0.13
CA GLU A 63 7.28 7.25 0.22
C GLU A 63 5.91 6.59 0.08
N ASP A 64 5.70 5.75 -0.94
CA ASP A 64 4.48 4.96 -1.08
C ASP A 64 4.23 4.08 0.16
N ILE A 65 5.21 3.24 0.52
CA ILE A 65 5.09 2.32 1.67
C ILE A 65 4.95 3.09 2.99
N ARG A 66 5.66 4.21 3.14
CA ARG A 66 5.53 5.10 4.31
C ARG A 66 4.13 5.71 4.39
N GLY A 67 3.56 6.14 3.28
CA GLY A 67 2.17 6.61 3.18
C GLY A 67 1.18 5.55 3.65
N PHE A 68 1.34 4.31 3.18
CA PHE A 68 0.52 3.17 3.65
C PHE A 68 0.66 2.92 5.16
N MET A 69 1.87 3.01 5.72
CA MET A 69 2.08 2.88 7.16
C MET A 69 1.35 3.94 7.97
N TYR A 70 1.31 5.20 7.49
CA TYR A 70 0.49 6.24 8.12
C TYR A 70 -1.00 5.93 8.04
N CYS A 71 -1.51 5.52 6.88
CA CYS A 71 -2.92 5.16 6.69
C CYS A 71 -3.37 4.00 7.61
N LEU A 72 -2.49 3.04 7.85
CA LEU A 72 -2.76 1.88 8.72
C LEU A 72 -2.54 2.17 10.21
N GLY A 73 -2.21 3.41 10.59
CA GLY A 73 -1.89 3.78 11.96
C GLY A 73 -0.65 3.08 12.51
N ARG A 74 0.25 2.61 11.63
CA ARG A 74 1.52 1.96 11.96
C ARG A 74 2.60 3.03 12.13
N TYR A 75 2.36 3.94 13.07
CA TYR A 75 3.25 5.06 13.34
C TYR A 75 4.59 4.56 13.88
N CYS A 76 5.65 4.88 13.17
CA CYS A 76 7.01 4.89 13.70
C CYS A 76 7.46 6.36 13.78
N ASP A 77 8.40 6.66 14.67
CA ASP A 77 8.93 8.01 14.76
C ASP A 77 9.74 8.38 13.48
N ASN A 78 9.98 9.68 13.29
CA ASN A 78 10.77 10.15 12.14
C ASN A 78 12.20 9.58 12.14
N VAL A 79 12.74 9.22 13.31
CA VAL A 79 14.09 8.65 13.43
C VAL A 79 14.12 7.25 12.82
N TYR A 80 13.09 6.44 13.02
CA TYR A 80 12.94 5.13 12.39
C TYR A 80 12.83 5.21 10.87
N PHE A 81 12.06 6.18 10.35
CA PHE A 81 11.97 6.38 8.90
C PHE A 81 13.32 6.79 8.30
N VAL A 82 13.99 7.77 8.90
CA VAL A 82 15.31 8.25 8.42
C VAL A 82 16.36 7.15 8.48
N SER A 83 16.43 6.40 9.59
CA SER A 83 17.38 5.29 9.72
C SER A 83 17.11 4.16 8.73
N SER A 84 15.84 3.82 8.48
CA SER A 84 15.47 2.81 7.49
C SER A 84 15.78 3.27 6.06
N PHE A 85 15.55 4.55 5.76
CA PHE A 85 15.90 5.15 4.47
C PHE A 85 17.40 5.03 4.20
N ILE A 86 18.22 5.47 5.15
CA ILE A 86 19.69 5.41 5.03
C ILE A 86 20.17 3.97 4.89
N ARG A 87 19.59 3.02 5.65
CA ARG A 87 19.94 1.60 5.57
C ARG A 87 19.61 0.97 4.22
N GLY A 88 18.54 1.42 3.57
CA GLY A 88 18.10 0.89 2.29
C GLY A 88 18.84 1.47 1.08
N LEU A 89 19.54 2.60 1.22
CA LEU A 89 20.36 3.16 0.15
C LEU A 89 21.54 2.24 -0.17
N LYS A 90 21.78 2.03 -1.47
CA LYS A 90 22.97 1.32 -1.92
C LYS A 90 24.15 2.29 -1.82
N GLY A 91 25.21 1.89 -1.13
CA GLY A 91 26.46 2.67 -1.12
C GLY A 91 26.90 2.91 -2.56
N GLY A 92 27.11 4.19 -2.90
CA GLY A 92 27.58 4.62 -4.22
C GLY A 92 28.97 4.09 -4.54
#